data_AF-A0A3A2ZEF5-F1
#
_entry.id   AF-A0A3A2ZEF5-F1
#
_cell.length_a   1.000
_cell.length_b   1.000
_cell.length_c   1.000
_cell.angle_alpha   90.00
_cell.angle_beta   90.00
_cell.angle_gamma   90.00
#
_symmetry.space_group_name_H-M   'P 1'
#
loop_
_entity.id
_entity.type
_entity.pdbx_description
1 polymer ?
#
loop_
_entity_poly.entity_id
_entity_poly.type
_entity_poly.pdbx_seq_one_letter_code
_entity_poly.pdbx_strand_id
1 'polypeptide(L)'
;MSAPSKSRWAADDPETEALAARQKQEKEERKRAKAEKQRKLEEAAQAQKAAQTEKKQEETANGEAGPPKKRRRLSNELSEPTEVQEARSSLLRFPAQEWGPCRHVDNFERLNHIEEGSYGWVTRSKDITTGEVVALKKLKMENSPDGFPVTGLREIETLLEARHPNVVYLREIVIGNRIDE
;
A
#
# COMPACT_ATOMS: atom_id res chain seq x y z
N MET A 1 55.67 -26.62 -5.72
CA MET A 1 54.32 -26.30 -5.23
C MET A 1 53.96 -27.34 -4.17
N SER A 2 54.25 -27.08 -2.89
CA SER A 2 54.09 -28.05 -1.80
C SER A 2 52.63 -28.10 -1.32
N ALA A 3 52.05 -29.30 -1.21
CA ALA A 3 50.72 -29.49 -0.63
C ALA A 3 50.72 -29.11 0.87
N PRO A 4 49.62 -28.58 1.42
CA PRO A 4 49.55 -28.27 2.85
C PRO A 4 49.58 -29.56 3.68
N SER A 5 50.36 -29.55 4.76
CA SER A 5 50.54 -30.68 5.66
C SER A 5 49.25 -30.99 6.43
N LYS A 6 48.81 -32.24 6.39
CA LYS A 6 47.69 -32.74 7.22
C LYS A 6 48.12 -32.68 8.69
N SER A 7 47.42 -31.89 9.49
CA SER A 7 47.64 -31.75 10.95
C SER A 7 47.46 -33.10 11.66
N ARG A 8 48.35 -33.39 12.62
CA ARG A 8 48.40 -34.60 13.45
C ARG A 8 47.20 -34.79 14.40
N TRP A 9 46.22 -33.88 14.35
CA TRP A 9 45.00 -33.85 15.16
C TRP A 9 43.73 -34.14 14.38
N ALA A 10 43.82 -34.37 13.06
CA ALA A 10 42.72 -34.92 12.28
C ALA A 10 42.64 -36.42 12.57
N ALA A 11 42.14 -36.78 13.75
CA ALA A 11 41.59 -38.10 13.95
C ALA A 11 40.37 -38.19 13.04
N ASP A 12 40.43 -39.04 12.01
CA ASP A 12 39.27 -39.42 11.20
C ASP A 12 38.32 -40.19 12.13
N ASP A 13 37.49 -39.43 12.86
CA ASP A 13 36.47 -39.95 13.75
C ASP A 13 35.23 -40.25 12.88
N PRO A 14 34.85 -41.54 12.70
CA PRO A 14 33.75 -41.93 11.80
C PRO A 14 32.41 -41.25 12.12
N GLU A 15 32.25 -40.74 13.36
CA GLU A 15 31.07 -39.96 13.73
C GLU A 15 31.05 -38.56 13.08
N THR A 16 32.20 -37.93 12.89
CA THR A 16 32.30 -36.59 12.26
C THR A 16 32.02 -36.63 10.76
N GLU A 17 32.47 -37.67 10.07
CA GLU A 17 32.17 -37.90 8.65
C GLU A 17 30.68 -38.23 8.44
N ALA A 18 30.09 -39.00 9.35
CA ALA A 18 28.66 -39.32 9.31
C ALA A 18 27.78 -38.07 9.49
N LEU A 19 28.16 -37.14 10.37
CA LEU A 19 27.46 -35.86 10.54
C LEU A 19 27.60 -34.96 9.30
N ALA A 20 28.79 -34.89 8.70
CA ALA A 20 29.00 -34.14 7.46
C ALA A 20 28.20 -34.71 6.28
N ALA A 21 28.07 -36.04 6.19
CA ALA A 21 27.25 -36.71 5.20
C ALA A 21 25.74 -36.41 5.37
N ARG A 22 25.24 -36.41 6.61
CA ARG A 22 23.83 -36.04 6.90
C ARG A 22 23.53 -34.58 6.56
N GLN A 23 24.42 -33.65 6.89
CA GLN A 23 24.25 -32.24 6.52
C GLN A 23 24.28 -32.02 5.00
N LYS A 24 25.10 -32.79 4.27
CA LYS A 24 25.15 -32.74 2.81
C LYS A 24 23.85 -33.26 2.19
N GLN A 25 23.29 -34.35 2.71
CA GLN A 25 22.00 -34.90 2.29
C GLN A 25 20.85 -33.91 2.58
N GLU A 26 20.79 -33.35 3.78
CA GLU A 26 19.75 -32.37 4.16
C GLU A 26 19.81 -31.11 3.29
N LYS A 27 21.01 -30.61 2.99
CA LYS A 27 21.20 -29.46 2.10
C LYS A 27 20.77 -29.77 0.67
N GLU A 28 21.00 -30.98 0.20
CA GLU A 28 20.58 -31.42 -1.13
C GLU A 28 19.05 -31.59 -1.22
N GLU A 29 18.43 -32.17 -0.21
CA GLU A 29 16.96 -32.29 -0.09
C GLU A 29 16.29 -30.92 -0.01
N ARG A 30 16.81 -30.00 0.80
CA ARG A 30 16.33 -28.62 0.88
C ARG A 30 16.45 -27.88 -0.45
N LYS A 31 17.52 -28.13 -1.22
CA LYS A 31 17.72 -27.57 -2.56
C LYS A 31 16.71 -28.15 -3.55
N ARG A 32 16.45 -29.47 -3.50
CA ARG A 32 15.45 -30.15 -4.34
C ARG A 32 14.03 -29.66 -4.03
N ALA A 33 13.67 -29.53 -2.76
CA ALA A 33 12.36 -29.01 -2.34
C ALA A 33 12.13 -27.56 -2.79
N LYS A 34 13.16 -26.71 -2.73
CA LYS A 34 13.07 -25.32 -3.22
C LYS A 34 12.87 -25.27 -4.74
N ALA A 35 13.57 -26.13 -5.50
CA ALA A 35 13.44 -26.21 -6.95
C ALA A 35 12.04 -26.72 -7.37
N GLU A 36 11.49 -27.73 -6.68
CA GLU A 36 10.13 -28.22 -6.97
C GLU A 36 9.06 -27.17 -6.65
N LYS A 37 9.20 -26.45 -5.52
CA LYS A 37 8.29 -25.36 -5.17
C LYS A 37 8.32 -24.23 -6.20
N GLN A 38 9.50 -23.90 -6.73
CA GLN A 38 9.65 -22.90 -7.78
C GLN A 38 8.99 -23.35 -9.09
N ARG A 39 9.17 -24.62 -9.48
CA ARG A 39 8.52 -25.18 -10.68
C ARG A 39 7.00 -25.20 -10.58
N LYS A 40 6.44 -25.56 -9.42
CA LYS A 40 4.99 -25.51 -9.16
C LYS A 40 4.42 -24.08 -9.26
N LEU A 41 5.16 -23.08 -8.78
CA LEU A 41 4.74 -21.67 -8.88
C LEU A 41 4.75 -21.18 -10.32
N GLU A 42 5.75 -21.56 -11.10
CA GLU A 42 5.86 -21.19 -12.52
C GLU A 42 4.77 -21.87 -13.36
N GLU A 43 4.49 -23.15 -13.11
CA GLU A 43 3.39 -23.90 -13.74
C GLU A 43 2.02 -23.30 -13.38
N ALA A 44 1.80 -22.92 -12.12
CA ALA A 44 0.59 -22.22 -11.69
C ALA A 44 0.44 -20.84 -12.35
N ALA A 45 1.54 -20.09 -12.49
CA ALA A 45 1.53 -18.80 -13.18
C ALA A 45 1.26 -18.97 -14.68
N GLN A 46 1.78 -20.02 -15.31
CA GLN A 46 1.54 -20.34 -16.71
C GLN A 46 0.10 -20.80 -16.94
N ALA A 47 -0.48 -21.59 -16.03
CA ALA A 47 -1.90 -21.97 -16.05
C ALA A 47 -2.82 -20.74 -15.89
N GLN A 48 -2.48 -19.79 -15.02
CA GLN A 48 -3.23 -18.54 -14.89
C GLN A 48 -3.15 -17.67 -16.16
N LYS A 49 -1.98 -17.60 -16.80
CA LYS A 49 -1.82 -16.91 -18.10
C LYS A 49 -2.59 -17.60 -19.22
N ALA A 50 -2.59 -18.94 -19.26
CA ALA A 50 -3.38 -19.70 -20.23
C ALA A 50 -4.88 -19.45 -20.04
N ALA A 51 -5.38 -19.52 -18.79
CA ALA A 51 -6.78 -19.22 -18.47
C ALA A 51 -7.19 -17.78 -18.78
N GLN A 52 -6.28 -16.80 -18.61
CA GLN A 52 -6.52 -15.41 -19.05
C GLN A 52 -6.54 -15.28 -20.58
N THR A 53 -5.73 -16.07 -21.30
CA THR A 53 -5.68 -16.05 -22.76
C THR A 53 -6.91 -16.72 -23.36
N GLU A 54 -7.39 -17.81 -22.76
CA GLU A 54 -8.64 -18.49 -23.13
C GLU A 54 -9.87 -17.61 -22.87
N LYS A 55 -9.95 -16.92 -21.71
CA LYS A 55 -11.02 -15.93 -21.47
C LYS A 55 -11.01 -14.78 -22.48
N LYS A 56 -9.82 -14.36 -22.92
CA LYS A 56 -9.66 -13.31 -23.93
C LYS A 56 -9.99 -13.79 -25.35
N GLN A 57 -9.92 -15.10 -25.60
CA GLN A 57 -10.33 -15.71 -26.88
C GLN A 57 -11.84 -16.02 -26.91
N GLU A 58 -12.45 -16.43 -25.79
CA GLU A 58 -13.91 -16.61 -25.69
C GLU A 58 -14.68 -15.28 -25.81
N GLU A 59 -14.14 -14.16 -25.33
CA GLU A 59 -14.67 -12.81 -25.60
C GLU A 59 -14.59 -12.40 -27.09
N THR A 60 -13.76 -13.07 -27.90
CA THR A 60 -13.65 -12.78 -29.34
C THR A 60 -14.45 -13.71 -30.25
N ALA A 61 -14.99 -14.81 -29.72
CA ALA A 61 -15.71 -15.81 -30.52
C ALA A 61 -17.24 -15.79 -30.31
N ASN A 62 -17.74 -15.21 -29.21
CA ASN A 62 -19.18 -15.13 -28.93
C ASN A 62 -19.59 -13.70 -28.56
N GLY A 63 -19.74 -12.85 -29.58
CA GLY A 63 -20.36 -11.53 -29.43
C GLY A 63 -19.83 -10.50 -30.42
N GLU A 64 -20.62 -10.19 -31.44
CA GLU A 64 -20.56 -8.89 -32.11
C GLU A 64 -20.76 -7.77 -31.09
N ALA A 65 -19.69 -7.31 -30.45
CA ALA A 65 -19.65 -6.08 -29.69
C ALA A 65 -18.21 -5.57 -29.65
N GLY A 66 -17.73 -5.08 -30.80
CA GLY A 66 -16.69 -4.06 -30.76
C GLY A 66 -17.12 -2.90 -29.82
N PRO A 67 -16.17 -2.09 -29.30
CA PRO A 67 -16.49 -0.97 -28.41
C PRO A 67 -17.64 -0.17 -29.04
N PRO A 68 -18.71 0.15 -28.29
CA PRO A 68 -20.01 0.44 -28.86
C PRO A 68 -19.88 1.49 -29.98
N LYS A 69 -20.06 1.04 -31.23
CA LYS A 69 -20.25 1.92 -32.40
C LYS A 69 -21.67 2.50 -32.36
N LYS A 70 -21.99 3.20 -31.27
CA LYS A 70 -23.05 4.21 -31.21
C LYS A 70 -22.45 5.54 -30.77
N ARG A 71 -21.34 5.94 -31.41
CA ARG A 71 -21.19 7.36 -31.72
C ARG A 71 -22.13 7.63 -32.89
N ARG A 72 -23.44 7.77 -32.60
CA ARG A 72 -24.35 8.45 -33.52
C ARG A 72 -23.69 9.79 -33.77
N ARG A 73 -23.09 9.97 -34.94
CA ARG A 73 -22.93 11.31 -35.47
C ARG A 73 -24.35 11.77 -35.70
N LEU A 74 -24.89 12.53 -34.75
CA LEU A 74 -25.97 13.45 -35.06
C LEU A 74 -25.38 14.34 -36.16
N SER A 75 -25.77 14.05 -37.40
CA SER A 75 -25.68 15.02 -38.48
C SER A 75 -26.35 16.27 -37.96
N ASN A 76 -25.56 17.30 -37.71
CA ASN A 76 -26.08 18.64 -37.55
C ASN A 76 -26.57 19.04 -38.94
N GLU A 77 -27.81 18.68 -39.28
CA GLU A 77 -28.50 19.34 -40.36
C GLU A 77 -28.73 20.78 -39.90
N LEU A 78 -28.14 21.69 -40.66
CA LEU A 78 -28.17 23.11 -40.43
C LEU A 78 -29.63 23.58 -40.64
N SER A 79 -30.44 23.52 -39.60
CA SER A 79 -31.70 24.27 -39.56
C SER A 79 -31.43 25.67 -39.02
N GLU A 80 -31.82 26.66 -39.81
CA GLU A 80 -31.75 28.11 -39.58
C GLU A 80 -31.95 28.55 -38.11
N PRO A 81 -31.29 29.63 -37.67
CA PRO A 81 -31.18 30.00 -36.27
C PRO A 81 -32.55 30.45 -35.73
N THR A 82 -33.13 29.67 -34.84
CA THR A 82 -34.20 30.17 -33.96
C THR A 82 -33.58 30.42 -32.60
N GLU A 83 -33.61 31.67 -32.14
CA GLU A 83 -33.08 32.10 -30.84
C GLU A 83 -33.73 31.33 -29.69
N VAL A 84 -33.05 30.29 -29.19
CA VAL A 84 -33.40 29.64 -27.92
C VAL A 84 -32.32 30.00 -26.92
N GLN A 85 -32.69 30.82 -25.94
CA GLN A 85 -31.83 31.22 -24.83
C GLN A 85 -31.30 29.97 -24.12
N GLU A 86 -29.99 29.71 -24.26
CA GLU A 86 -29.30 28.61 -23.62
C GLU A 86 -29.33 28.79 -22.10
N ALA A 87 -30.27 28.11 -21.44
CA ALA A 87 -30.20 27.88 -20.00
C ALA A 87 -28.97 26.99 -19.75
N ARG A 88 -27.85 27.64 -19.42
CA ARG A 88 -26.59 26.98 -19.05
C ARG A 88 -26.89 25.96 -17.95
N SER A 89 -26.87 24.68 -18.31
CA SER A 89 -27.00 23.59 -17.34
C SER A 89 -25.90 23.77 -16.30
N SER A 90 -26.31 24.13 -15.08
CA SER A 90 -25.42 24.23 -13.94
C SER A 90 -24.85 22.85 -13.68
N LEU A 91 -23.61 22.62 -14.12
CA LEU A 91 -22.88 21.41 -13.73
C LEU A 91 -22.81 21.41 -12.21
N LEU A 92 -23.31 20.34 -11.59
CA LEU A 92 -23.17 20.11 -10.16
C LEU A 92 -21.67 20.08 -9.84
N ARG A 93 -21.16 21.21 -9.37
CA ARG A 93 -19.79 21.33 -8.90
C ARG A 93 -19.80 20.76 -7.49
N PHE A 94 -19.44 19.50 -7.37
CA PHE A 94 -19.09 18.95 -6.07
C PHE A 94 -17.93 19.77 -5.52
N PRO A 95 -18.00 20.26 -4.27
CA PRO A 95 -16.88 20.95 -3.67
C PRO A 95 -15.69 20.00 -3.71
N ALA A 96 -14.70 20.32 -4.55
CA ALA A 96 -13.44 19.63 -4.48
C ALA A 96 -12.87 19.89 -3.09
N GLN A 97 -12.43 18.84 -2.41
CA GLN A 97 -11.75 19.01 -1.13
C GLN A 97 -10.53 19.90 -1.38
N GLU A 98 -10.56 21.12 -0.84
CA GLU A 98 -9.48 22.07 -1.03
C GLU A 98 -8.29 21.61 -0.20
N TRP A 99 -7.17 21.31 -0.86
CA TRP A 99 -5.93 20.95 -0.18
C TRP A 99 -5.33 22.23 0.41
N GLY A 100 -5.59 22.47 1.69
CA GLY A 100 -5.03 23.58 2.45
C GLY A 100 -3.69 23.23 3.11
N PRO A 101 -2.89 24.23 3.50
CA PRO A 101 -1.69 23.99 4.30
C PRO A 101 -2.06 23.37 5.65
N CYS A 102 -1.27 22.40 6.10
CA CYS A 102 -1.41 21.82 7.45
C CYS A 102 -0.95 22.84 8.50
N ARG A 103 -1.65 22.90 9.64
CA ARG A 103 -1.22 23.72 10.79
C ARG A 103 0.02 23.11 11.43
N HIS A 104 0.80 23.95 12.11
CA HIS A 104 1.96 23.49 12.86
C HIS A 104 1.56 22.86 14.20
N VAL A 105 2.31 21.84 14.65
CA VAL A 105 2.07 21.14 15.93
C VAL A 105 2.18 22.07 17.15
N ASP A 106 2.95 23.16 17.05
CA ASP A 106 3.14 24.15 18.14
C ASP A 106 1.86 24.91 18.50
N ASN A 107 0.82 24.84 17.66
CA ASN A 107 -0.49 25.40 18.01
C ASN A 107 -1.22 24.58 19.09
N PHE A 108 -0.62 23.49 19.56
CA PHE A 108 -1.21 22.58 20.53
C PHE A 108 -0.27 22.41 21.72
N GLU A 109 -0.78 22.73 22.91
CA GLU A 109 -0.10 22.50 24.18
C GLU A 109 -0.25 21.03 24.58
N ARG A 110 0.86 20.30 24.72
CA ARG A 110 0.83 18.90 25.19
C ARG A 110 0.56 18.88 26.69
N LEU A 111 -0.50 18.18 27.12
CA LEU A 111 -0.89 18.09 28.52
C LEU A 111 -0.26 16.87 29.20
N ASN A 112 -0.71 15.66 28.83
CA ASN A 112 -0.17 14.41 29.37
C ASN A 112 -0.11 13.35 28.28
N HIS A 113 0.78 12.39 28.52
CA HIS A 113 0.83 11.18 27.74
C HIS A 113 -0.42 10.31 28.00
N ILE A 114 -0.95 9.69 26.95
CA ILE A 114 -2.06 8.73 27.03
C ILE A 114 -1.49 7.32 26.85
N GLU A 115 -0.92 7.03 25.68
CA GLU A 115 -0.45 5.69 25.33
C GLU A 115 0.66 5.74 24.29
N GLU A 116 1.57 4.78 24.36
CA GLU A 116 2.52 4.45 23.31
C GLU A 116 2.22 3.06 22.77
N GLY A 117 2.07 2.95 21.45
CA GLY A 117 1.88 1.67 20.76
C GLY A 117 2.92 1.43 19.68
N SER A 118 2.76 0.32 18.95
CA SER A 118 3.61 -0.02 17.80
C SER A 118 3.52 1.03 16.68
N TYR A 119 2.36 1.67 16.52
CA TYR A 119 2.08 2.59 15.41
C TYR A 119 2.35 4.07 15.73
N GLY A 120 2.57 4.44 16.99
CA GLY A 120 2.74 5.83 17.35
C GLY A 120 2.64 6.13 18.84
N TRP A 121 2.74 7.42 19.15
CA TRP A 121 2.53 7.98 20.49
C TRP A 121 1.28 8.83 20.51
N VAL A 122 0.45 8.67 21.52
CA VAL A 122 -0.78 9.43 21.72
C VAL A 122 -0.64 10.30 22.96
N THR A 123 -0.83 11.61 22.79
CA THR A 123 -0.86 12.58 23.90
C THR A 123 -2.18 13.31 23.93
N ARG A 124 -2.67 13.60 25.13
CA ARG A 124 -3.72 14.59 25.33
C ARG A 124 -3.09 15.96 25.15
N SER A 125 -3.68 16.79 24.32
CA SER A 125 -3.21 18.15 24.04
C SER A 125 -4.37 19.13 24.06
N LYS A 126 -4.07 20.42 24.14
CA LYS A 126 -5.05 21.50 24.09
C LYS A 126 -4.72 22.42 22.92
N ASP A 127 -5.69 22.67 22.05
CA ASP A 127 -5.53 23.70 21.02
C ASP A 127 -5.44 25.08 21.68
N ILE A 128 -4.37 25.80 21.43
CA ILE A 128 -4.09 27.09 22.08
C ILE A 128 -5.13 28.14 21.63
N THR A 129 -5.62 28.05 20.40
CA THR A 129 -6.54 29.05 19.84
C THR A 129 -7.98 28.81 20.30
N THR A 130 -8.44 27.56 20.26
CA THR A 130 -9.84 27.23 20.62
C THR A 130 -10.02 26.85 22.08
N GLY A 131 -8.95 26.46 22.77
CA GLY A 131 -8.98 25.93 24.13
C GLY A 131 -9.51 24.49 24.23
N GLU A 132 -9.83 23.85 23.10
CA GLU A 132 -10.39 22.51 23.04
C GLU A 132 -9.34 21.44 23.35
N VAL A 133 -9.73 20.41 24.11
CA VAL A 133 -8.87 19.26 24.40
C VAL A 133 -8.98 18.24 23.28
N VAL A 134 -7.84 17.88 22.70
CA VAL A 134 -7.70 16.96 21.56
C VAL A 134 -6.71 15.84 21.87
N ALA A 135 -6.76 14.76 21.09
CA ALA A 135 -5.72 13.74 21.10
C ALA A 135 -4.79 13.96 19.90
N LEU A 136 -3.48 14.07 20.14
CA LEU A 136 -2.47 14.08 19.08
C LEU A 136 -1.83 12.70 18.99
N LYS A 137 -1.98 12.06 17.83
CA LYS A 137 -1.27 10.81 17.48
C LYS A 137 -0.05 11.15 16.62
N LYS A 138 1.13 11.02 17.19
CA LYS A 138 2.40 11.09 16.47
C LYS A 138 2.71 9.75 15.83
N LEU A 139 2.84 9.74 14.50
CA LEU A 139 3.22 8.53 13.76
C LEU A 139 4.70 8.20 13.96
N LYS A 140 4.99 6.91 14.16
CA LYS A 140 6.36 6.39 14.17
C LYS A 140 6.86 6.33 12.73
N MET A 141 7.71 7.28 12.35
CA MET A 141 8.44 7.24 11.09
C MET A 141 9.65 6.33 11.30
N GLU A 142 9.47 5.03 11.05
CA GLU A 142 10.59 4.10 11.01
C GLU A 142 11.47 4.45 9.79
N ASN A 143 12.80 4.30 9.88
CA ASN A 143 13.74 4.55 8.77
C ASN A 143 13.63 3.49 7.67
N SER A 144 12.40 3.22 7.21
CA SER A 144 12.12 2.36 6.07
C SER A 144 12.49 3.09 4.78
N PRO A 145 12.96 2.38 3.76
CA PRO A 145 13.31 2.99 2.46
C PRO A 145 12.09 3.61 1.76
N ASP A 146 10.87 3.26 2.20
CA ASP A 146 9.60 3.65 1.58
C ASP A 146 9.06 4.99 2.08
N GLY A 147 9.74 5.64 3.05
CA GLY A 147 9.36 6.96 3.55
C GLY A 147 8.19 6.91 4.54
N PHE A 148 7.05 7.48 4.17
CA PHE A 148 5.89 7.60 5.07
C PHE A 148 5.20 6.24 5.28
N PRO A 149 4.87 5.85 6.53
CA PRO A 149 4.32 4.53 6.81
C PRO A 149 2.95 4.34 6.15
N VAL A 150 2.82 3.30 5.32
CA VAL A 150 1.57 2.96 4.61
C VAL A 150 0.38 2.73 5.56
N THR A 151 0.66 2.26 6.78
CA THR A 151 -0.36 2.10 7.82
C THR A 151 -0.95 3.44 8.23
N GLY A 152 -0.12 4.49 8.36
CA GLY A 152 -0.58 5.84 8.68
C GLY A 152 -1.44 6.44 7.58
N LEU A 153 -1.12 6.18 6.30
CA LEU A 153 -1.94 6.64 5.18
C LEU A 153 -3.34 6.02 5.20
N ARG A 154 -3.43 4.70 5.43
CA ARG A 154 -4.71 3.99 5.54
C ARG A 154 -5.55 4.51 6.69
N GLU A 155 -4.94 4.78 7.84
CA GLU A 155 -5.66 5.37 8.98
C GLU A 155 -6.21 6.76 8.65
N ILE A 156 -5.41 7.63 8.03
CA ILE A 156 -5.83 8.98 7.63
C ILE A 156 -7.00 8.90 6.66
N GLU A 157 -6.89 8.11 5.59
CA GLU A 157 -7.93 7.97 4.58
C GLU A 157 -9.24 7.44 5.19
N THR A 158 -9.15 6.39 6.00
CA THR A 158 -10.32 5.78 6.65
C THR A 158 -11.03 6.78 7.59
N LEU A 159 -10.28 7.54 8.39
CA LEU A 159 -10.87 8.50 9.34
C LEU A 159 -11.35 9.80 8.68
N LEU A 160 -10.78 10.19 7.53
CA LEU A 160 -11.30 11.32 6.74
C LEU A 160 -12.69 11.02 6.19
N GLU A 161 -12.91 9.79 5.72
CA GLU A 161 -14.19 9.36 5.14
C GLU A 161 -15.24 9.03 6.22
N ALA A 162 -14.82 8.56 7.39
CA ALA A 162 -15.71 8.14 8.46
C ALA A 162 -16.22 9.31 9.31
N ARG A 163 -17.40 9.85 8.94
CA ARG A 163 -18.12 10.88 9.73
C ARG A 163 -19.35 10.30 10.41
N HIS A 164 -19.22 9.94 11.69
CA HIS A 164 -20.31 9.37 12.48
C HIS A 164 -20.14 9.68 13.98
N PRO A 165 -21.21 9.94 14.76
CA PRO A 165 -21.12 10.29 16.18
C PRO A 165 -20.42 9.25 17.06
N ASN A 166 -20.48 7.97 16.68
CA ASN A 166 -19.84 6.86 17.41
C ASN A 166 -18.47 6.45 16.84
N VAL A 167 -17.93 7.19 15.88
CA VAL A 167 -16.61 6.94 15.30
C VAL A 167 -15.72 8.13 15.60
N VAL A 168 -14.47 7.86 15.97
CA VAL A 168 -13.49 8.93 16.23
C VAL A 168 -13.32 9.76 14.96
N TYR A 169 -13.44 11.08 15.10
CA TYR A 169 -13.28 12.00 13.99
C TYR A 169 -11.84 12.48 13.88
N LEU A 170 -11.23 12.32 12.70
CA LEU A 170 -9.97 12.98 12.39
C LEU A 170 -10.24 14.46 12.11
N ARG A 171 -9.85 15.32 13.05
CA ARG A 171 -10.10 16.76 12.96
C ARG A 171 -9.21 17.44 11.91
N GLU A 172 -7.90 17.24 12.00
CA GLU A 172 -6.92 17.85 11.11
C GLU A 172 -5.59 17.07 11.15
N ILE A 173 -4.77 17.25 10.10
CA ILE A 173 -3.39 16.77 10.06
C ILE A 173 -2.48 17.96 10.35
N VAL A 174 -1.53 17.77 11.26
CA VAL A 174 -0.55 18.79 11.66
C VAL A 174 0.86 18.30 11.38
N ILE A 175 1.75 19.23 11.07
CA ILE A 175 3.14 18.93 10.73
C ILE A 175 4.06 19.64 11.72
N GLY A 176 5.12 18.96 12.15
CA GLY A 176 6.21 19.55 12.92
C GLY A 176 7.43 19.86 12.03
N ASN A 177 8.33 20.72 12.52
CA ASN A 177 9.57 21.04 11.83
C ASN A 177 10.51 19.85 11.69
N ARG A 178 10.44 18.90 12.64
CA ARG A 178 11.28 17.71 12.69
C ARG A 178 10.41 16.47 12.85
N ILE A 179 10.90 15.35 12.35
CA ILE A 179 10.25 14.03 12.51
C ILE A 179 10.11 13.66 13.99
N ASP A 180 11.07 14.09 14.82
CA ASP A 180 11.17 13.73 16.24
C ASP A 180 10.48 14.71 17.20
N GLU A 181 9.99 15.85 16.69
CA GLU A 181 9.20 16.81 17.49
C GLU A 181 7.72 16.45 17.53
#